data_AF-A0A9W6Q8Z0-F1
#
_entry.id   AF-A0A9W6Q8Z0-F1
#
_cell.length_a   1.000
_cell.length_b   1.000
_cell.length_c   1.000
_cell.angle_alpha   90.00
_cell.angle_beta   90.00
_cell.angle_gamma   90.00
#
_symmetry.space_group_name_H-M   'P 1'
#
loop_
_entity.id
_entity.type
_entity.pdbx_description
1 polymer ?
#
loop_
_entity_poly.entity_id
_entity_poly.type
_entity_poly.pdbx_seq_one_letter_code
_entity_poly.pdbx_strand_id
1 'polypeptide(L)'
;MTIAPGRPFVAPLRRFARRPGHRAPLAVAALLALLLCVPHGVVHDALVVAFVLGGFLWTTTDILFPPGAVVLLLIVGPPAALLAVRHRKRLKLPARPGNSALLCCALGVTALLLGESVPGGDCGLLGLGAFTLLALPVGWLLWHRTPLARRTATATATAAPGRFGRCRWAAAPLLLATGALLIHYDVPADARFAATRSALTTHAEHTLATGSTAPAWVAGYHLEQTRLVGGGVTFTVAGTGVFAPHGYAYFPHGTPAGKSAGYYTELGGGWYSWSGPDHF
;
A
#
# COMPACT_ATOMS: atom_id res chain seq x y z
N MET A 1 35.60 33.16 -21.09
CA MET A 1 35.12 32.38 -19.93
C MET A 1 34.52 31.10 -20.48
N THR A 2 35.31 30.02 -20.48
CA THR A 2 35.01 28.78 -21.22
C THR A 2 34.36 27.79 -20.26
N ILE A 3 33.08 27.48 -20.48
CA ILE A 3 32.31 26.55 -19.63
C ILE A 3 32.77 25.12 -19.95
N ALA A 4 33.34 24.44 -18.94
CA ALA A 4 33.78 23.06 -19.08
C ALA A 4 32.58 22.10 -19.24
N PRO A 5 32.66 21.08 -20.12
CA PRO A 5 31.57 20.15 -20.35
C PRO A 5 31.29 19.30 -19.11
N GLY A 6 30.00 19.23 -18.75
CA GLY A 6 29.51 18.57 -17.54
C GLY A 6 29.92 17.11 -17.46
N ARG A 7 30.42 16.71 -16.29
CA ARG A 7 30.67 15.30 -15.97
C ARG A 7 29.34 14.54 -16.04
N PRO A 8 29.26 13.40 -16.76
CA PRO A 8 28.01 12.67 -16.90
C PRO A 8 27.57 12.09 -15.55
N PHE A 9 26.35 12.43 -15.13
CA PHE A 9 25.65 11.94 -13.93
C PHE A 9 25.53 10.40 -13.86
N VAL A 10 25.91 9.68 -14.91
CA VAL A 10 25.83 8.22 -15.05
C VAL A 10 26.92 7.49 -14.26
N ALA A 11 28.08 8.10 -14.07
CA ALA A 11 29.21 7.48 -13.35
C ALA A 11 28.92 7.11 -11.87
N PRO A 12 28.27 7.97 -11.05
CA PRO A 12 27.92 7.62 -9.67
C PRO A 12 26.84 6.52 -9.58
N LEU A 13 25.86 6.50 -10.49
CA LEU A 13 24.82 5.46 -10.56
C LEU A 13 25.41 4.07 -10.86
N ARG A 14 26.39 3.99 -11.77
CA ARG A 14 27.10 2.73 -12.07
C ARG A 14 27.90 2.19 -10.87
N ARG A 15 28.46 3.06 -10.02
CA ARG A 15 29.16 2.64 -8.79
C ARG A 15 28.19 2.12 -7.73
N PHE A 16 26.99 2.68 -7.63
CA PHE A 16 25.95 2.17 -6.72
C PHE A 16 25.43 0.78 -7.13
N ALA A 17 25.27 0.53 -8.43
CA ALA A 17 24.79 -0.76 -8.95
C ALA A 17 25.78 -1.94 -8.77
N ARG A 18 27.08 -1.66 -8.59
CA ARG A 18 28.13 -2.68 -8.40
C ARG A 18 28.39 -3.08 -6.95
N ARG A 19 27.74 -2.45 -5.96
CA ARG A 19 27.92 -2.83 -4.55
C ARG A 19 27.16 -4.13 -4.23
N PRO A 20 27.85 -5.20 -3.77
CA PRO A 20 27.18 -6.42 -3.35
C PRO A 20 26.23 -6.12 -2.18
N GLY A 21 24.94 -6.41 -2.37
CA GLY A 21 23.87 -6.11 -1.39
C GLY A 21 22.90 -4.98 -1.78
N HIS A 22 23.08 -4.30 -2.93
CA HIS A 22 22.19 -3.23 -3.40
C HIS A 22 21.21 -3.61 -4.53
N ARG A 23 21.11 -4.90 -4.87
CA ARG A 23 20.24 -5.36 -5.97
C ARG A 23 18.81 -5.67 -5.54
N ALA A 24 18.57 -6.01 -4.28
CA ALA A 24 17.22 -6.24 -3.77
C ALA A 24 16.26 -5.06 -3.98
N PRO A 25 16.62 -3.80 -3.66
CA PRO A 25 15.72 -2.66 -3.85
C PRO A 25 15.46 -2.35 -5.33
N LEU A 26 16.46 -2.55 -6.20
CA LEU A 26 16.27 -2.42 -7.65
C LEU A 26 15.46 -3.58 -8.23
N ALA A 27 15.61 -4.79 -7.70
CA ALA A 27 14.81 -5.95 -8.10
C ALA A 27 13.36 -5.82 -7.62
N VAL A 28 13.12 -5.28 -6.42
CA VAL A 28 11.78 -4.98 -5.89
C VAL A 28 11.17 -3.80 -6.65
N ALA A 29 11.91 -2.72 -6.90
CA ALA A 29 11.44 -1.62 -7.74
C ALA A 29 11.19 -2.06 -9.19
N ALA A 30 12.00 -2.96 -9.74
CA ALA A 30 11.78 -3.55 -11.05
C ALA A 30 10.58 -4.51 -11.04
N LEU A 31 10.37 -5.30 -9.99
CA LEU A 31 9.18 -6.15 -9.82
C LEU A 31 7.92 -5.30 -9.70
N LEU A 32 7.96 -4.22 -8.91
CA LEU A 32 6.88 -3.26 -8.76
C LEU A 32 6.60 -2.52 -10.08
N ALA A 33 7.65 -2.07 -10.78
CA ALA A 33 7.50 -1.45 -12.09
C ALA A 33 7.00 -2.43 -13.14
N LEU A 34 7.41 -3.70 -13.09
CA LEU A 34 6.93 -4.74 -14.01
C LEU A 34 5.47 -5.09 -13.69
N LEU A 35 5.07 -5.12 -12.41
CA LEU A 35 3.67 -5.26 -12.00
C LEU A 35 2.80 -4.08 -12.44
N LEU A 36 3.32 -2.85 -12.34
CA LEU A 36 2.62 -1.62 -12.74
C LEU A 36 2.55 -1.43 -14.27
N CYS A 37 3.47 -2.02 -15.03
CA CYS A 37 3.55 -1.90 -16.48
C CYS A 37 2.91 -3.08 -17.25
N VAL A 38 2.40 -4.11 -16.58
CA VAL A 38 1.73 -5.22 -17.26
C VAL A 38 0.27 -4.82 -17.58
N PRO A 39 -0.12 -4.75 -18.86
CA PRO A 39 -1.49 -4.45 -19.25
C PRO A 39 -2.42 -5.55 -18.74
N HIS A 40 -3.64 -5.14 -18.35
CA HIS A 40 -4.65 -6.01 -17.74
C HIS A 40 -4.85 -7.31 -18.54
N GLY A 41 -4.79 -8.48 -17.88
CA GLY A 41 -5.39 -9.69 -18.44
C GLY A 41 -4.92 -11.06 -17.96
N VAL A 42 -3.65 -11.27 -17.58
CA VAL A 42 -3.15 -12.65 -17.29
C VAL A 42 -2.36 -12.76 -15.99
N VAL A 43 -1.55 -11.75 -15.65
CA VAL A 43 -0.88 -11.70 -14.33
C VAL A 43 -1.89 -11.38 -13.23
N HIS A 44 -3.03 -10.78 -13.59
CA HIS A 44 -4.13 -10.57 -12.66
C HIS A 44 -4.69 -11.90 -12.14
N ASP A 45 -4.75 -13.00 -12.88
CA ASP A 45 -5.37 -14.23 -12.35
C ASP A 45 -4.54 -14.89 -11.25
N ALA A 46 -3.22 -14.95 -11.39
CA ALA A 46 -2.35 -15.52 -10.35
C ALA A 46 -2.24 -14.60 -9.13
N LEU A 47 -2.22 -13.28 -9.34
CA LEU A 47 -2.31 -12.32 -8.25
C LEU A 47 -3.69 -12.32 -7.61
N VAL A 48 -4.76 -12.48 -8.38
CA VAL A 48 -6.15 -12.65 -7.92
C VAL A 48 -6.25 -13.94 -7.14
N VAL A 49 -5.59 -15.04 -7.48
CA VAL A 49 -5.59 -16.26 -6.65
C VAL A 49 -4.82 -16.06 -5.34
N ALA A 50 -3.62 -15.47 -5.38
CA ALA A 50 -2.87 -15.14 -4.17
C ALA A 50 -3.60 -14.09 -3.30
N PHE A 51 -4.36 -13.21 -3.94
CA PHE A 51 -5.18 -12.16 -3.36
C PHE A 51 -6.53 -12.66 -2.87
N VAL A 52 -7.13 -13.66 -3.52
CA VAL A 52 -8.30 -14.38 -3.03
C VAL A 52 -7.87 -15.20 -1.83
N LEU A 53 -6.72 -15.86 -1.84
CA LEU A 53 -6.19 -16.53 -0.65
C LEU A 53 -5.86 -15.54 0.48
N GLY A 54 -5.19 -14.43 0.18
CA GLY A 54 -4.82 -13.41 1.15
C GLY A 54 -6.02 -12.61 1.68
N GLY A 55 -6.97 -12.32 0.80
CA GLY A 55 -8.23 -11.63 1.07
C GLY A 55 -9.22 -12.53 1.79
N PHE A 56 -9.32 -13.80 1.43
CA PHE A 56 -10.09 -14.81 2.17
C PHE A 56 -9.46 -15.03 3.55
N LEU A 57 -8.13 -15.04 3.68
CA LEU A 57 -7.45 -15.01 4.98
C LEU A 57 -7.82 -13.73 5.75
N TRP A 58 -7.72 -12.55 5.13
CA TRP A 58 -8.02 -11.28 5.77
C TRP A 58 -9.49 -11.17 6.21
N THR A 59 -10.45 -11.45 5.34
CA THR A 59 -11.88 -11.44 5.67
C THR A 59 -12.29 -12.56 6.58
N THR A 60 -11.70 -13.76 6.50
CA THR A 60 -11.91 -14.75 7.58
C THR A 60 -11.32 -14.24 8.90
N THR A 61 -10.23 -13.48 8.90
CA THR A 61 -9.69 -12.88 10.12
C THR A 61 -10.61 -11.75 10.65
N ASP A 62 -11.18 -10.92 9.78
CA ASP A 62 -12.07 -9.79 10.11
C ASP A 62 -13.47 -10.27 10.55
N ILE A 63 -14.04 -11.25 9.84
CA ILE A 63 -15.40 -11.79 10.09
C ILE A 63 -15.41 -12.71 11.31
N LEU A 64 -14.40 -13.58 11.50
CA LEU A 64 -14.34 -14.44 12.69
C LEU A 64 -13.86 -13.69 13.94
N PHE A 65 -13.12 -12.59 13.78
CA PHE A 65 -12.59 -11.83 14.90
C PHE A 65 -12.53 -10.32 14.58
N PRO A 66 -13.57 -9.54 14.91
CA PRO A 66 -13.52 -8.08 14.86
C PRO A 66 -12.43 -7.43 15.75
N PRO A 67 -11.90 -8.09 16.81
CA PRO A 67 -10.64 -7.70 17.46
C PRO A 67 -9.43 -8.56 17.01
N GLY A 68 -9.49 -9.15 15.82
CA GLY A 68 -8.61 -10.21 15.34
C GLY A 68 -7.17 -9.75 15.11
N ALA A 69 -6.95 -8.50 14.71
CA ALA A 69 -5.60 -7.95 14.64
C ALA A 69 -4.91 -7.98 16.01
N VAL A 70 -5.64 -7.71 17.10
CA VAL A 70 -5.13 -7.77 18.48
C VAL A 70 -4.93 -9.21 18.93
N VAL A 71 -5.88 -10.11 18.64
CA VAL A 71 -5.77 -11.53 19.00
C VAL A 71 -4.65 -12.21 18.20
N LEU A 72 -4.47 -11.92 16.92
CA LEU A 72 -3.38 -12.42 16.10
C LEU A 72 -2.04 -11.83 16.58
N LEU A 73 -1.97 -10.55 16.95
CA LEU A 73 -0.80 -9.98 17.62
C LEU A 73 -0.52 -10.67 18.96
N LEU A 74 -1.55 -11.07 19.71
CA LEU A 74 -1.44 -11.78 20.98
C LEU A 74 -1.19 -13.28 20.82
N ILE A 75 -1.49 -13.89 19.68
CA ILE A 75 -1.22 -15.31 19.40
C ILE A 75 0.15 -15.47 18.74
N VAL A 76 0.53 -14.58 17.83
CA VAL A 76 1.81 -14.63 17.09
C VAL A 76 2.90 -13.86 17.83
N GLY A 77 2.56 -12.73 18.45
CA GLY A 77 3.50 -11.85 19.13
C GLY A 77 4.21 -12.51 20.31
N PRO A 78 3.52 -13.16 21.28
CA PRO A 78 4.16 -13.82 22.40
C PRO A 78 5.07 -14.99 22.00
N PRO A 79 4.69 -15.95 21.12
CA PRO A 79 5.64 -16.97 20.68
C PRO A 79 6.80 -16.38 19.87
N ALA A 80 6.58 -15.36 19.05
CA ALA A 80 7.67 -14.68 18.34
C ALA A 80 8.61 -13.95 19.32
N ALA A 81 8.06 -13.27 20.33
CA ALA A 81 8.81 -12.59 21.39
C ALA A 81 9.54 -13.59 22.29
N LEU A 82 8.92 -14.73 22.62
CA LEU A 82 9.47 -15.78 23.46
C LEU A 82 10.55 -16.57 22.71
N LEU A 83 10.39 -16.81 21.40
CA LEU A 83 11.46 -17.27 20.51
C LEU A 83 12.60 -16.25 20.44
N ALA A 84 12.31 -14.95 20.28
CA ALA A 84 13.32 -13.90 20.26
C ALA A 84 14.09 -13.81 21.59
N VAL A 85 13.41 -13.93 22.74
CA VAL A 85 14.01 -13.93 24.09
C VAL A 85 14.82 -15.20 24.33
N ARG A 86 14.28 -16.38 23.99
CA ARG A 86 14.95 -17.68 24.18
C ARG A 86 16.20 -17.78 23.32
N HIS A 87 16.17 -17.24 22.11
CA HIS A 87 17.32 -17.21 21.22
C HIS A 87 18.20 -15.96 21.41
N ARG A 88 17.85 -15.00 22.27
CA ARG A 88 18.62 -13.76 22.51
C ARG A 88 20.08 -14.01 22.88
N LYS A 89 20.38 -15.07 23.62
CA LYS A 89 21.76 -15.44 24.01
C LYS A 89 22.56 -16.09 22.88
N ARG A 90 21.90 -16.69 21.89
CA ARG A 90 22.54 -17.34 20.71
C ARG A 90 22.53 -16.46 19.46
N LEU A 91 21.62 -15.50 19.40
CA LEU A 91 21.57 -14.47 18.38
C LEU A 91 22.60 -13.41 18.75
N LYS A 92 23.80 -13.53 18.18
CA LYS A 92 24.66 -12.34 18.01
C LYS A 92 23.77 -11.24 17.42
N LEU A 93 23.78 -10.05 18.03
CA LEU A 93 22.97 -8.90 17.62
C LEU A 93 22.83 -8.89 16.09
N PRO A 94 21.60 -9.06 15.56
CA PRO A 94 21.43 -9.23 14.12
C PRO A 94 22.08 -8.06 13.40
N ALA A 95 22.75 -8.33 12.27
CA ALA A 95 23.37 -7.27 11.51
C ALA A 95 22.31 -6.19 11.17
N ARG A 96 22.71 -4.93 11.27
CA ARG A 96 21.83 -3.76 11.08
C ARG A 96 20.96 -3.93 9.83
N PRO A 97 19.66 -3.58 9.87
CA PRO A 97 18.83 -3.59 8.67
C PRO A 97 19.51 -2.72 7.62
N GLY A 98 19.78 -3.32 6.46
CA GLY A 98 20.35 -2.61 5.33
C GLY A 98 19.37 -1.56 4.80
N ASN A 99 19.88 -0.57 4.05
CA ASN A 99 19.02 0.40 3.36
C ASN A 99 17.95 -0.28 2.47
N SER A 100 18.26 -1.46 1.95
CA SER A 100 17.34 -2.28 1.16
C SER A 100 16.11 -2.71 1.96
N ALA A 101 16.29 -3.18 3.20
CA ALA A 101 15.18 -3.59 4.05
C ALA A 101 14.29 -2.40 4.41
N LEU A 102 14.90 -1.26 4.76
CA LEU A 102 14.14 -0.03 5.02
C LEU A 102 13.38 0.45 3.78
N LEU A 103 13.97 0.35 2.58
CA LEU A 103 13.28 0.70 1.35
C LEU A 103 12.11 -0.25 1.06
N CYS A 104 12.28 -1.57 1.21
CA CYS A 104 11.18 -2.51 1.03
C CYS A 104 10.06 -2.25 2.04
N CYS A 105 10.39 -1.91 3.28
CA CYS A 105 9.41 -1.53 4.29
C CYS A 105 8.66 -0.25 3.88
N ALA A 106 9.38 0.77 3.42
CA ALA A 106 8.78 2.01 2.94
C ALA A 106 7.86 1.76 1.74
N LEU A 107 8.29 0.96 0.76
CA LEU A 107 7.49 0.60 -0.41
C LEU A 107 6.23 -0.20 -0.03
N GLY A 108 6.34 -1.14 0.91
CA GLY A 108 5.19 -1.87 1.43
C GLY A 108 4.17 -0.96 2.12
N VAL A 109 4.64 -0.04 2.96
CA VAL A 109 3.78 0.97 3.62
C VAL A 109 3.15 1.91 2.58
N THR A 110 3.91 2.40 1.61
CA THR A 110 3.38 3.26 0.53
C THR A 110 2.31 2.53 -0.28
N ALA A 111 2.50 1.25 -0.60
CA ALA A 111 1.49 0.46 -1.31
C ALA A 111 0.19 0.34 -0.50
N LEU A 112 0.28 0.10 0.82
CA LEU A 112 -0.90 0.09 1.70
C LEU A 112 -1.60 1.45 1.72
N LEU A 113 -0.86 2.54 1.91
CA LEU A 113 -1.44 3.90 1.94
C LEU A 113 -2.11 4.26 0.61
N LEU A 114 -1.53 3.86 -0.52
CA LEU A 114 -2.14 4.05 -1.84
C LEU A 114 -3.36 3.15 -2.03
N GLY A 115 -3.31 1.92 -1.51
CA GLY A 115 -4.44 1.00 -1.49
C GLY A 115 -5.63 1.57 -0.73
N GLU A 116 -5.42 2.10 0.47
CA GLU A 116 -6.47 2.72 1.29
C GLU A 116 -6.90 4.11 0.81
N SER A 117 -6.19 4.71 -0.15
CA SER A 117 -6.52 6.06 -0.63
C SER A 117 -7.74 6.11 -1.55
N VAL A 118 -8.29 4.96 -1.96
CA VAL A 118 -9.46 4.85 -2.84
C VAL A 118 -10.65 4.30 -2.05
N PRO A 119 -11.89 4.68 -2.38
CA PRO A 119 -13.07 4.22 -1.65
C PRO A 119 -13.19 2.70 -1.79
N GLY A 120 -13.33 1.99 -0.67
CA GLY A 120 -13.38 0.52 -0.65
C GLY A 120 -12.03 -0.19 -0.80
N GLY A 121 -10.93 0.56 -0.93
CA GLY A 121 -9.58 0.02 -1.02
C GLY A 121 -9.23 -0.60 -2.38
N ASP A 122 -8.03 -0.29 -2.89
CA ASP A 122 -7.43 -1.03 -4.01
C ASP A 122 -6.79 -2.30 -3.46
N CYS A 123 -7.57 -3.34 -3.58
CA CYS A 123 -7.26 -4.71 -3.25
C CYS A 123 -5.87 -5.16 -3.73
N GLY A 124 -5.49 -4.87 -4.97
CA GLY A 124 -4.19 -5.25 -5.52
C GLY A 124 -3.03 -4.59 -4.77
N LEU A 125 -3.15 -3.29 -4.51
CA LEU A 125 -2.15 -2.53 -3.76
C LEU A 125 -2.09 -2.92 -2.29
N LEU A 126 -3.24 -3.17 -1.66
CA LEU A 126 -3.33 -3.66 -0.29
C LEU A 126 -2.65 -5.03 -0.14
N GLY A 127 -2.97 -5.98 -1.01
CA GLY A 127 -2.36 -7.31 -1.02
C GLY A 127 -0.84 -7.24 -1.25
N LEU A 128 -0.40 -6.42 -2.20
CA LEU A 128 1.03 -6.23 -2.49
C LEU A 128 1.78 -5.61 -1.29
N GLY A 129 1.20 -4.58 -0.67
CA GLY A 129 1.76 -3.94 0.52
C GLY A 129 1.88 -4.91 1.68
N ALA A 130 0.78 -5.61 2.01
CA ALA A 130 0.74 -6.60 3.07
C ALA A 130 1.75 -7.75 2.83
N PHE A 131 1.75 -8.33 1.62
CA PHE A 131 2.71 -9.37 1.24
C PHE A 131 4.16 -8.90 1.37
N THR A 132 4.46 -7.68 0.89
CA THR A 132 5.82 -7.11 0.99
C THR A 132 6.27 -6.99 2.44
N LEU A 133 5.39 -6.50 3.32
CA LEU A 133 5.70 -6.31 4.74
C LEU A 133 5.83 -7.64 5.50
N LEU A 134 5.03 -8.66 5.15
CA LEU A 134 5.10 -10.01 5.74
C LEU A 134 6.32 -10.81 5.23
N ALA A 135 6.65 -10.71 3.95
CA ALA A 135 7.78 -11.41 3.35
C ALA A 135 9.13 -10.85 3.81
N LEU A 136 9.19 -9.57 4.18
CA LEU A 136 10.42 -8.88 4.58
C LEU A 136 11.12 -9.52 5.79
N PRO A 137 10.48 -9.77 6.95
CA PRO A 137 11.12 -10.43 8.08
C PRO A 137 11.55 -11.86 7.74
N VAL A 138 10.79 -12.59 6.92
CA VAL A 138 11.15 -13.95 6.48
C VAL A 138 12.39 -13.92 5.59
N GLY A 139 12.40 -13.07 4.55
CA GLY A 139 13.54 -12.89 3.65
C GLY A 139 14.79 -12.41 4.39
N TRP A 140 14.62 -11.53 5.38
CA TRP A 140 15.70 -11.08 6.25
C TRP A 140 16.27 -12.20 7.13
N LEU A 141 15.41 -13.01 7.76
CA LEU A 141 15.83 -14.17 8.55
C LEU A 141 16.56 -15.22 7.69
N LEU A 142 16.06 -15.49 6.48
CA LEU A 142 16.71 -16.41 5.53
C LEU A 142 18.06 -15.87 5.06
N TRP A 143 18.16 -14.56 4.78
CA TRP A 143 19.41 -13.92 4.40
C TRP A 143 20.49 -14.07 5.48
N HIS A 144 20.14 -13.93 6.76
CA HIS A 144 21.09 -14.10 7.88
C HIS A 144 21.67 -15.51 7.99
N ARG A 145 21.00 -16.53 7.44
CA ARG A 145 21.53 -17.91 7.42
C ARG A 145 22.66 -18.06 6.39
N THR A 146 22.75 -17.18 5.40
CA THR A 146 23.75 -17.27 4.33
C THR A 146 25.18 -17.00 4.84
N PRO A 147 26.22 -17.66 4.27
CA PRO A 147 27.62 -17.38 4.61
C PRO A 147 28.02 -15.94 4.28
N LEU A 148 27.40 -15.34 3.26
CA LEU A 148 27.68 -13.99 2.80
C LEU A 148 27.33 -12.94 3.86
N ALA A 149 26.16 -13.10 4.49
CA ALA A 149 25.71 -12.22 5.58
C ALA A 149 26.65 -12.26 6.80
N ARG A 150 27.20 -13.45 7.10
CA ARG A 150 28.16 -13.62 8.21
C ARG A 150 29.48 -12.88 7.95
N ARG A 151 29.99 -12.93 6.71
CA ARG A 151 31.24 -12.24 6.33
C ARG A 151 31.11 -10.72 6.37
N THR A 152 29.98 -10.18 5.92
CA THR A 152 29.74 -8.73 5.95
C THR A 152 29.52 -8.20 7.37
N ALA A 153 28.88 -9.00 8.24
CA ALA A 153 28.71 -8.65 9.66
C ALA A 153 30.05 -8.53 10.40
N THR A 154 31.01 -9.44 10.15
CA THR A 154 32.35 -9.36 10.75
C THR A 154 33.15 -8.15 10.26
N ALA A 155 33.05 -7.81 8.97
CA ALA A 155 33.74 -6.65 8.41
C ALA A 155 33.18 -5.31 8.90
N THR A 156 31.90 -5.26 9.28
CA THR A 156 31.26 -4.04 9.82
C THR A 156 31.38 -3.92 11.34
N ALA A 157 31.68 -5.00 12.06
CA ALA A 157 31.87 -4.97 13.51
C ALA A 157 33.14 -4.20 13.94
N THR A 158 34.15 -4.13 13.07
CA THR A 158 35.40 -3.36 13.33
C THR A 158 35.24 -1.86 13.07
N ALA A 159 34.22 -1.45 12.32
CA ALA A 159 33.90 -0.03 12.15
C ALA A 159 33.10 0.45 13.37
N ALA A 160 33.72 1.33 14.18
CA ALA A 160 33.10 1.88 15.37
C ALA A 160 31.66 2.35 15.09
N PRO A 161 30.67 1.96 15.92
CA PRO A 161 29.28 2.28 15.67
C PRO A 161 29.05 3.79 15.84
N GLY A 162 29.10 4.54 14.74
CA GLY A 162 28.73 5.96 14.74
C GLY A 162 27.34 6.18 15.33
N ARG A 163 27.13 7.32 16.00
CA ARG A 163 25.90 7.68 16.74
C ARG A 163 24.60 7.47 15.94
N PHE A 164 24.65 7.72 14.63
CA PHE A 164 23.53 7.51 13.69
C PHE A 164 23.14 6.04 13.43
N GLY A 165 24.00 5.07 13.79
CA GLY A 165 23.75 3.65 13.59
C GLY A 165 22.67 3.06 14.51
N ARG A 166 22.37 3.72 15.64
CA ARG A 166 21.36 3.27 16.59
C ARG A 166 19.94 3.62 16.15
N CYS A 167 19.73 4.82 15.57
CA CYS A 167 18.39 5.28 15.14
C CYS A 167 17.79 4.43 14.00
N ARG A 168 18.61 3.74 13.21
CA ARG A 168 18.16 2.92 12.09
C ARG A 168 17.29 1.73 12.47
N TRP A 169 17.44 1.22 13.69
CA TRP A 169 16.58 0.14 14.20
C TRP A 169 15.17 0.63 14.53
N ALA A 170 15.02 1.91 14.87
CA ALA A 170 13.72 2.52 15.13
C ALA A 170 12.99 2.92 13.84
N ALA A 171 13.69 3.03 12.70
CA ALA A 171 13.10 3.52 11.46
C ALA A 171 11.97 2.64 10.92
N ALA A 172 12.17 1.31 10.84
CA ALA A 172 11.13 0.39 10.37
C ALA A 172 9.88 0.37 11.27
N PRO A 173 9.96 0.19 12.61
CA PRO A 173 8.77 0.21 13.45
C PRO A 173 8.09 1.59 13.47
N LEU A 174 8.86 2.68 13.37
CA LEU A 174 8.29 4.02 13.26
C LEU A 174 7.51 4.18 11.94
N LEU A 175 8.08 3.74 10.80
CA LEU A 175 7.38 3.77 9.51
C LEU A 175 6.08 2.95 9.53
N LEU A 176 6.12 1.75 10.11
CA LEU A 176 4.93 0.91 10.26
C LEU A 176 3.88 1.55 11.16
N ALA A 177 4.29 2.10 12.30
CA ALA A 177 3.39 2.77 13.24
C ALA A 177 2.76 4.02 12.61
N THR A 178 3.55 4.85 11.91
CA THR A 178 3.02 6.00 11.17
C THR A 178 2.06 5.57 10.08
N GLY A 179 2.41 4.55 9.28
CA GLY A 179 1.53 4.02 8.25
C GLY A 179 0.20 3.52 8.80
N ALA A 180 0.24 2.71 9.86
CA ALA A 180 -0.96 2.23 10.54
C ALA A 180 -1.81 3.36 11.11
N LEU A 181 -1.19 4.38 11.71
CA LEU A 181 -1.89 5.54 12.24
C LEU A 181 -2.59 6.33 11.13
N LEU A 182 -1.93 6.55 10.00
CA LEU A 182 -2.51 7.25 8.85
C LEU A 182 -3.72 6.49 8.29
N ILE A 183 -3.62 5.17 8.15
CA ILE A 183 -4.72 4.31 7.69
C ILE A 183 -5.88 4.36 8.69
N HIS A 184 -5.60 4.26 9.99
CA HIS A 184 -6.63 4.26 11.02
C HIS A 184 -7.50 5.53 11.04
N TYR A 185 -6.94 6.67 10.64
CA TYR A 185 -7.64 7.95 10.59
C TYR A 185 -8.07 8.33 9.16
N ASP A 186 -8.11 7.38 8.23
CA ASP A 186 -8.53 7.59 6.84
C ASP A 186 -7.79 8.72 6.09
N VAL A 187 -6.61 9.12 6.59
CA VAL A 187 -5.84 10.26 6.08
C VAL A 187 -5.49 10.10 4.58
N PRO A 188 -5.10 8.91 4.08
CA PRO A 188 -4.82 8.74 2.66
C PRO A 188 -6.05 8.94 1.77
N ALA A 189 -7.21 8.44 2.20
CA ALA A 189 -8.47 8.57 1.46
C ALA A 189 -8.90 10.04 1.41
N ASP A 190 -8.92 10.71 2.56
CA ASP A 190 -9.27 12.12 2.69
C ASP A 190 -8.33 13.02 1.88
N ALA A 191 -7.02 12.79 1.98
CA ALA A 191 -6.03 13.57 1.26
C ALA A 191 -6.17 13.42 -0.26
N ARG A 192 -6.38 12.18 -0.75
CA ARG A 192 -6.57 11.93 -2.19
C ARG A 192 -7.88 12.51 -2.68
N PHE A 193 -8.98 12.33 -1.95
CA PHE A 193 -10.27 12.92 -2.28
C PHE A 193 -10.18 14.44 -2.32
N ALA A 194 -9.64 15.09 -1.28
CA ALA A 194 -9.47 16.55 -1.25
C ALA A 194 -8.65 17.07 -2.45
N ALA A 195 -7.58 16.37 -2.82
CA ALA A 195 -6.73 16.74 -3.97
C ALA A 195 -7.45 16.60 -5.33
N THR A 196 -8.45 15.74 -5.44
CA THR A 196 -9.13 15.38 -6.69
C THR A 196 -10.56 15.91 -6.79
N ARG A 197 -11.10 16.43 -5.69
CA ARG A 197 -12.49 16.87 -5.54
C ARG A 197 -12.92 17.85 -6.63
N SER A 198 -12.12 18.86 -6.93
CA SER A 198 -12.51 19.88 -7.92
C SER A 198 -12.76 19.28 -9.31
N ALA A 199 -11.84 18.42 -9.77
CA ALA A 199 -11.94 17.74 -11.06
C ALA A 199 -13.12 16.75 -11.07
N LEU A 200 -13.34 16.03 -9.98
CA LEU A 200 -14.52 15.16 -9.82
C LEU A 200 -15.84 15.96 -9.86
N THR A 201 -15.90 17.14 -9.22
CA THR A 201 -17.08 18.02 -9.25
C THR A 201 -17.38 18.51 -10.65
N THR A 202 -16.36 19.01 -11.37
CA THR A 202 -16.54 19.43 -12.77
C THR A 202 -17.04 18.29 -13.65
N HIS A 203 -16.52 17.07 -13.46
CA HIS A 203 -17.01 15.90 -14.19
C HIS A 203 -18.45 15.55 -13.81
N ALA A 204 -18.79 15.60 -12.53
CA ALA A 204 -20.15 15.34 -12.03
C ALA A 204 -21.18 16.34 -12.58
N GLU A 205 -20.87 17.62 -12.55
CA GLU A 205 -21.72 18.67 -13.12
C GLU A 205 -21.90 18.49 -14.63
N HIS A 206 -20.82 18.13 -15.34
CA HIS A 206 -20.90 17.83 -16.77
C HIS A 206 -21.79 16.61 -17.06
N THR A 207 -21.65 15.52 -16.29
CA THR A 207 -22.50 14.34 -16.42
C THR A 207 -23.97 14.66 -16.12
N LEU A 208 -24.25 15.46 -15.10
CA LEU A 208 -25.62 15.90 -14.78
C LEU A 208 -26.22 16.75 -15.90
N ALA A 209 -25.43 17.63 -16.51
CA ALA A 209 -25.90 18.50 -17.59
C ALA A 209 -26.13 17.77 -18.92
N THR A 210 -25.29 16.77 -19.22
CA THR A 210 -25.28 16.10 -20.54
C THR A 210 -25.94 14.73 -20.55
N GLY A 211 -26.13 14.12 -19.38
CA GLY A 211 -26.55 12.73 -19.28
C GLY A 211 -25.45 11.71 -19.61
N SER A 212 -24.20 12.13 -19.84
CA SER A 212 -23.12 11.24 -20.26
C SER A 212 -22.63 10.35 -19.12
N THR A 213 -22.73 9.03 -19.31
CA THR A 213 -22.33 8.01 -18.34
C THR A 213 -21.18 7.13 -18.84
N ALA A 214 -20.44 7.56 -19.86
CA ALA A 214 -19.35 6.79 -20.41
C ALA A 214 -18.20 6.62 -19.39
N PRO A 215 -17.49 5.47 -19.40
CA PRO A 215 -16.29 5.28 -18.59
C PRO A 215 -15.24 6.35 -18.89
N ALA A 216 -14.55 6.83 -17.84
CA ALA A 216 -13.60 7.93 -17.97
C ALA A 216 -12.47 7.85 -16.94
N TRP A 217 -11.30 8.39 -17.31
CA TRP A 217 -10.23 8.69 -16.36
C TRP A 217 -10.38 10.11 -15.85
N VAL A 218 -10.61 10.26 -14.54
CA VAL A 218 -10.82 11.57 -13.91
C VAL A 218 -9.94 11.67 -12.68
N ALA A 219 -9.02 12.64 -12.68
CA ALA A 219 -8.16 12.95 -11.53
C ALA A 219 -7.39 11.75 -10.96
N GLY A 220 -6.98 10.81 -11.82
CA GLY A 220 -6.27 9.59 -11.42
C GLY A 220 -7.17 8.46 -10.90
N TYR A 221 -8.49 8.58 -11.05
CA TYR A 221 -9.43 7.47 -10.90
C TYR A 221 -9.89 6.98 -12.27
N HIS A 222 -9.98 5.67 -12.42
CA HIS A 222 -10.69 5.06 -13.55
C HIS A 222 -12.14 4.83 -13.13
N LEU A 223 -13.05 5.63 -13.66
CA LEU A 223 -14.48 5.54 -13.40
C LEU A 223 -15.07 4.53 -14.37
N GLU A 224 -15.27 3.30 -13.91
CA GLU A 224 -15.75 2.19 -14.74
C GLU A 224 -17.24 2.31 -15.04
N GLN A 225 -18.00 2.80 -14.06
CA GLN A 225 -19.43 2.97 -14.20
C GLN A 225 -19.88 4.29 -13.61
N THR A 226 -20.66 5.04 -14.37
CA THR A 226 -21.30 6.27 -13.94
C THR A 226 -22.82 6.06 -14.02
N ARG A 227 -23.58 6.43 -13.00
CA ARG A 227 -25.05 6.34 -13.00
C ARG A 227 -25.65 7.64 -12.48
N LEU A 228 -26.72 8.09 -13.16
CA LEU A 228 -27.55 9.19 -12.70
C LEU A 228 -28.64 8.62 -11.79
N VAL A 229 -28.70 9.10 -10.54
CA VAL A 229 -29.65 8.59 -9.55
C VAL A 229 -30.17 9.77 -8.72
N GLY A 230 -31.50 9.94 -8.64
CA GLY A 230 -32.11 10.86 -7.69
C GLY A 230 -31.63 12.32 -7.76
N GLY A 231 -31.32 12.83 -8.95
CA GLY A 231 -30.80 14.19 -9.12
C GLY A 231 -29.31 14.36 -8.78
N GLY A 232 -28.59 13.26 -8.55
CA GLY A 232 -27.14 13.24 -8.43
C GLY A 232 -26.50 12.19 -9.33
N VAL A 233 -25.23 11.93 -9.09
CA VAL A 233 -24.42 10.98 -9.87
C VAL A 233 -23.59 10.10 -8.94
N THR A 234 -23.54 8.81 -9.24
CA THR A 234 -22.65 7.85 -8.59
C THR A 234 -21.60 7.40 -9.58
N PHE A 235 -20.35 7.36 -9.14
CA PHE A 235 -19.20 6.83 -9.87
C PHE A 235 -18.70 5.57 -9.17
N THR A 236 -18.53 4.48 -9.90
CA THR A 236 -17.82 3.28 -9.46
C THR A 236 -16.37 3.39 -9.88
N VAL A 237 -15.44 3.24 -8.93
CA VAL A 237 -14.01 3.27 -9.21
C VAL A 237 -13.53 1.86 -9.53
N ALA A 238 -12.85 1.68 -10.66
CA ALA A 238 -12.34 0.39 -11.08
C ALA A 238 -11.35 -0.21 -10.07
N GLY A 239 -11.41 -1.52 -9.87
CA GLY A 239 -10.49 -2.24 -8.98
C GLY A 239 -10.71 -2.00 -7.49
N THR A 240 -11.83 -1.38 -7.11
CA THR A 240 -12.18 -1.12 -5.71
C THR A 240 -13.25 -2.09 -5.20
N GLY A 241 -13.06 -2.57 -3.98
CA GLY A 241 -13.93 -3.56 -3.34
C GLY A 241 -13.80 -4.98 -3.88
N VAL A 242 -13.74 -5.95 -2.97
CA VAL A 242 -13.73 -7.39 -3.33
C VAL A 242 -15.14 -7.91 -3.56
N PHE A 243 -16.06 -7.53 -2.68
CA PHE A 243 -17.41 -8.13 -2.60
C PHE A 243 -18.49 -7.21 -3.15
N ALA A 244 -18.29 -5.90 -3.04
CA ALA A 244 -19.22 -4.89 -3.52
C ALA A 244 -18.45 -3.85 -4.35
N PRO A 245 -19.10 -3.19 -5.31
CA PRO A 245 -18.50 -2.06 -6.01
C PRO A 245 -18.45 -0.85 -5.06
N HIS A 246 -17.36 -0.11 -5.11
CA HIS A 246 -17.21 1.13 -4.34
C HIS A 246 -16.94 2.32 -5.26
N GLY A 247 -17.17 3.51 -4.71
CA GLY A 247 -16.79 4.72 -5.38
C GLY A 247 -17.26 5.99 -4.69
N TYR A 248 -17.50 7.02 -5.48
CA TYR A 248 -17.92 8.33 -5.01
C TYR A 248 -19.30 8.69 -5.55
N ALA A 249 -20.04 9.47 -4.79
CA ALA A 249 -21.32 10.00 -5.22
C ALA A 249 -21.41 11.50 -4.95
N TYR A 250 -22.00 12.21 -5.90
CA TYR A 250 -22.26 13.64 -5.81
C TYR A 250 -23.76 13.92 -5.85
N PHE A 251 -24.28 14.38 -4.72
CA PHE A 251 -25.66 14.78 -4.53
C PHE A 251 -25.70 16.21 -3.97
N PRO A 252 -25.72 17.25 -4.84
CA PRO A 252 -25.68 18.64 -4.40
C PRO A 252 -26.90 19.06 -3.55
N HIS A 253 -28.00 18.30 -3.65
CA HIS A 253 -29.25 18.55 -2.93
C HIS A 253 -29.56 17.50 -1.84
N GLY A 254 -28.55 16.70 -1.46
CA GLY A 254 -28.70 15.62 -0.49
C GLY A 254 -29.03 14.26 -1.13
N THR A 255 -28.77 13.19 -0.39
CA THR A 255 -29.00 11.81 -0.87
C THR A 255 -30.48 11.53 -1.15
N PRO A 256 -30.83 10.73 -2.18
CA PRO A 256 -32.22 10.37 -2.44
C PRO A 256 -32.84 9.60 -1.26
N ALA A 257 -34.08 9.94 -0.91
CA ALA A 257 -34.80 9.27 0.17
C ALA A 257 -35.26 7.86 -0.25
N GLY A 258 -34.89 6.81 0.50
CA GLY A 258 -35.39 5.44 0.28
C GLY A 258 -34.45 4.30 0.68
N LYS A 259 -34.94 3.05 0.54
CA LYS A 259 -34.25 1.79 0.91
C LYS A 259 -33.01 1.46 0.07
N SER A 260 -32.73 2.23 -0.98
CA SER A 260 -31.49 2.14 -1.78
C SER A 260 -30.40 3.07 -1.27
N ALA A 261 -30.49 3.51 -0.02
CA ALA A 261 -29.34 4.03 0.71
C ALA A 261 -28.31 2.90 0.82
N GLY A 262 -27.55 2.67 -0.26
CA GLY A 262 -26.23 2.08 -0.14
C GLY A 262 -25.46 2.82 0.95
N TYR A 263 -24.44 2.19 1.50
CA TYR A 263 -23.69 2.76 2.63
C TYR A 263 -22.97 4.04 2.16
N TYR A 264 -23.65 5.18 2.22
CA TYR A 264 -23.12 6.49 1.89
C TYR A 264 -22.46 7.07 3.14
N THR A 265 -21.16 7.36 3.05
CA THR A 265 -20.44 8.09 4.11
C THR A 265 -20.17 9.49 3.61
N GLU A 266 -20.62 10.50 4.35
CA GLU A 266 -20.50 11.90 3.95
C GLU A 266 -19.03 12.35 3.97
N LEU A 267 -18.59 12.95 2.87
CA LEU A 267 -17.27 13.60 2.71
C LEU A 267 -17.38 15.14 2.71
N GLY A 268 -18.61 15.66 2.81
CA GLY A 268 -18.96 17.07 2.90
C GLY A 268 -19.18 17.76 1.55
N GLY A 269 -20.02 18.80 1.54
CA GLY A 269 -20.35 19.61 0.35
C GLY A 269 -20.88 18.79 -0.81
N GLY A 270 -21.90 17.96 -0.52
CA GLY A 270 -22.62 17.13 -1.49
C GLY A 270 -21.91 15.86 -1.91
N TRP A 271 -20.71 15.57 -1.39
CA TRP A 271 -19.94 14.37 -1.73
C TRP A 271 -20.07 13.28 -0.68
N TYR A 272 -20.11 12.05 -1.16
CA TYR A 272 -20.20 10.84 -0.36
C TYR A 272 -19.26 9.78 -0.94
N SER A 273 -18.64 8.96 -0.09
CA SER A 273 -18.18 7.65 -0.51
C SER A 273 -19.36 6.69 -0.45
N TRP A 274 -19.43 5.71 -1.35
CA TRP A 274 -20.52 4.74 -1.35
C TRP A 274 -20.03 3.31 -1.61
N SER A 275 -20.78 2.36 -1.09
CA SER A 275 -20.64 0.93 -1.34
C SER A 275 -21.96 0.37 -1.88
N GLY A 276 -21.85 -0.45 -2.93
CA GLY A 276 -22.98 -1.14 -3.54
C GLY A 276 -23.42 -2.39 -2.77
N PRO A 277 -24.41 -3.13 -3.30
CA PRO A 277 -24.77 -4.42 -2.75
C PRO A 277 -23.65 -5.44 -2.98
N ASP A 278 -23.49 -6.38 -2.05
CA ASP A 278 -22.56 -7.49 -2.19
C ASP A 278 -22.95 -8.40 -3.36
N HIS A 279 -21.94 -8.89 -4.08
CA HIS A 279 -22.04 -9.90 -5.13
C HIS A 279 -21.61 -11.26 -4.55
N PHE A 280 -22.54 -11.98 -3.90
CA PHE A 280 -22.37 -13.37 -3.49
C PHE A 280 -23.12 -14.32 -4.42
#